data_AF-A0A8T1H178-F1
#
_entry.id   AF-A0A8T1H178-F1
#
_cell.length_a   1.000
_cell.length_b   1.000
_cell.length_c   1.000
_cell.angle_alpha   90.00
_cell.angle_beta   90.00
_cell.angle_gamma   90.00
#
_symmetry.space_group_name_H-M   'P 1'
#
loop_
_entity.id
_entity.type
_entity.pdbx_description
1 polymer ?
#
loop_
_entity_poly.entity_id
_entity_poly.type
_entity_poly.pdbx_seq_one_letter_code
_entity_poly.pdbx_strand_id
1 'polypeptide(L)'
;MVGCTLYSALDLVDGYYQLLMRACDVPLTAVSTPSYMLWEWLVIPQGLSNAPATFNRLVTRAEDGNSDVENHVEYLRAVLECMRSNKLYANLNKCVFGAEEIPFLGCFIGKRGLLADPAKVKAIVESPVPKNQKNLRK
;
A
#
# COMPACT_ATOMS: atom_id res chain seq x y z
N MET A 1 -8.48 -1.49 -16.64
CA MET A 1 -7.16 -0.97 -17.06
C MET A 1 -6.81 -1.46 -18.45
N VAL A 2 -7.65 -1.19 -19.45
CA VAL A 2 -7.31 -1.41 -20.87
C VAL A 2 -7.25 -0.02 -21.48
N GLY A 3 -6.12 0.36 -22.07
CA GLY A 3 -5.91 1.68 -22.67
C GLY A 3 -5.02 2.65 -21.88
N CYS A 4 -4.66 2.36 -20.63
CA CYS A 4 -3.73 3.21 -19.87
C CYS A 4 -2.28 2.96 -20.29
N THR A 5 -1.56 4.04 -20.65
CA THR A 5 -0.17 3.99 -21.12
C THR A 5 0.84 4.51 -20.09
N LEU A 6 0.35 5.23 -19.08
CA LEU A 6 1.13 5.90 -18.03
C LEU A 6 0.56 5.53 -16.67
N TYR A 7 1.46 5.28 -15.73
CA TYR A 7 1.15 4.85 -14.38
C TYR A 7 1.95 5.67 -13.37
N SER A 8 1.33 5.96 -12.22
CA SER A 8 1.99 6.52 -11.05
C SER A 8 1.69 5.64 -9.84
N ALA A 9 2.67 5.44 -8.97
CA ALA A 9 2.54 4.75 -7.70
C ALA A 9 2.92 5.71 -6.57
N LEU A 10 2.05 5.86 -5.58
CA LEU A 10 2.30 6.69 -4.41
C LEU A 10 2.48 5.77 -3.20
N ASP A 11 3.64 5.87 -2.57
CA ASP A 11 3.95 5.13 -1.33
C ASP A 11 3.76 6.10 -0.15
N LEU A 12 2.92 5.75 0.83
CA LEU A 12 2.70 6.58 2.02
C LEU A 12 3.78 6.32 3.08
N VAL A 13 4.35 7.37 3.66
CA VAL A 13 5.33 7.26 4.76
C VAL A 13 4.65 6.61 5.95
N ASP A 14 5.07 5.43 6.39
CA ASP A 14 4.58 4.89 7.66
C ASP A 14 3.03 4.86 7.74
N GLY A 15 2.39 4.45 6.64
CA GLY A 15 0.97 4.74 6.35
C GLY A 15 -0.03 4.51 7.48
N TYR A 16 0.13 3.45 8.29
CA TYR A 16 -0.75 3.20 9.45
C TYR A 16 -0.64 4.28 10.53
N TYR A 17 0.56 4.76 10.80
CA TYR A 17 0.81 5.79 11.80
C TYR A 17 0.28 7.17 11.39
N GLN A 18 -0.19 7.35 10.14
CA GLN A 18 -0.89 8.56 9.72
C GLN A 18 -2.39 8.53 10.04
N LEU A 19 -2.96 7.35 10.33
CA LEU A 19 -4.39 7.21 10.62
C LEU A 19 -4.64 7.35 12.12
N LEU A 20 -5.52 8.28 12.50
CA LEU A 20 -5.92 8.45 13.88
C LEU A 20 -6.68 7.24 14.40
N MET A 21 -6.33 6.81 15.60
CA MET A 21 -7.07 5.79 16.33
C MET A 21 -8.39 6.40 16.82
N ARG A 22 -9.46 5.62 16.81
CA ARG A 22 -10.74 6.07 17.34
C ARG A 22 -10.58 6.31 18.84
N ALA A 23 -11.02 7.46 19.34
CA ALA A 23 -10.78 7.87 20.73
C ALA A 23 -11.22 6.83 21.78
N CYS A 24 -12.33 6.11 21.56
CA CYS A 24 -12.78 5.06 22.48
C CYS A 24 -11.92 3.78 22.45
N ASP A 25 -11.15 3.57 21.38
CA ASP A 25 -10.32 2.39 21.16
C ASP A 25 -8.84 2.65 21.54
N VAL A 26 -8.45 3.91 21.80
CA VAL A 26 -7.09 4.29 22.22
C VAL A 26 -6.61 3.48 23.45
N PRO A 27 -7.41 3.33 24.53
CA PRO A 27 -6.97 2.55 25.70
C PRO A 27 -6.74 1.06 25.40
N LEU A 28 -7.34 0.53 24.34
CA LEU A 28 -7.14 -0.87 23.92
C LEU A 28 -5.78 -1.10 23.25
N THR A 29 -5.07 -0.02 22.91
CA THR A 29 -3.73 -0.09 22.31
C THR A 29 -2.61 0.03 23.34
N ALA A 30 -2.95 0.03 24.64
CA ALA A 30 -1.98 0.25 25.69
C ALA A 30 -0.83 -0.78 25.65
N VAL A 31 0.41 -0.29 25.70
CA VAL A 31 1.64 -1.09 25.75
C VAL A 31 2.48 -0.68 26.94
N SER A 32 3.10 -1.66 27.61
CA SER A 32 4.02 -1.43 28.73
C SER A 32 5.46 -1.40 28.26
N THR A 33 6.24 -0.40 28.65
CA THR A 33 7.69 -0.39 28.47
C THR A 33 8.40 -1.17 29.58
N PRO A 34 9.67 -1.59 29.40
CA PRO A 34 10.45 -2.23 30.45
C PRO A 34 10.63 -1.40 31.74
N SER A 35 10.42 -0.09 31.67
CA SER A 35 10.36 0.82 32.81
C SER A 35 9.04 0.80 33.57
N TYR A 36 8.13 -0.11 33.23
CA TYR A 36 6.77 -0.23 33.77
C TYR A 36 5.86 0.98 33.49
N MET A 37 6.20 1.80 32.50
CA MET A 37 5.33 2.90 32.04
C MET A 37 4.33 2.37 31.01
N LEU A 38 3.09 2.84 31.09
CA LEU A 38 2.04 2.52 30.13
C LEU A 38 1.93 3.64 29.09
N TRP A 39 1.87 3.26 27.83
CA TRP A 39 1.68 4.17 26.70
C TRP A 39 0.54 3.69 25.82
N GLU A 40 -0.21 4.63 25.26
CA GLU A 40 -1.32 4.34 24.34
C GLU A 40 -1.02 4.95 22.97
N TRP A 41 -1.50 4.31 21.92
CA TRP A 41 -1.34 4.80 20.56
C TRP A 41 -2.50 5.70 20.16
N LEU A 42 -2.18 6.93 19.77
CA LEU A 42 -3.16 7.88 19.22
C LEU A 42 -3.42 7.67 17.72
N VAL A 43 -2.60 6.86 17.08
CA VAL A 43 -2.65 6.48 15.66
C VAL A 43 -2.68 4.96 15.56
N ILE A 44 -3.05 4.41 14.40
CA ILE A 44 -3.10 2.96 14.21
C ILE A 44 -1.67 2.38 14.28
N PRO A 45 -1.31 1.58 15.31
CA PRO A 45 0.00 0.96 15.36
C PRO A 45 0.11 -0.22 14.39
N GLN A 46 1.34 -0.56 14.04
CA GLN A 46 1.63 -1.81 13.34
C GLN A 46 1.22 -3.02 14.19
N GLY A 47 0.76 -4.08 13.52
CA GLY A 47 0.38 -5.34 14.17
C GLY A 47 -1.11 -5.49 14.46
N LEU A 48 -1.92 -4.42 14.35
CA LEU A 48 -3.38 -4.58 14.43
C LEU A 48 -3.91 -5.32 13.20
N SER A 49 -4.70 -6.37 13.44
CA SER A 49 -5.28 -7.23 12.40
C SER A 49 -6.11 -6.48 11.37
N ASN A 50 -6.81 -5.42 11.80
CA ASN A 50 -7.69 -4.63 10.95
C ASN A 50 -7.00 -3.41 10.31
N ALA A 51 -5.73 -3.11 10.64
CA ALA A 51 -5.02 -1.96 10.09
C ALA A 51 -5.00 -1.94 8.54
N PRO A 52 -4.71 -3.05 7.83
CA PRO A 52 -4.73 -3.05 6.36
C PRO A 52 -6.11 -2.74 5.78
N ALA A 53 -7.17 -3.29 6.38
CA ALA A 53 -8.54 -3.07 5.92
C ALA A 53 -8.99 -1.62 6.13
N THR A 54 -8.66 -1.03 7.28
CA THR A 54 -8.95 0.38 7.58
C THR A 54 -8.20 1.31 6.64
N PHE A 55 -6.92 1.02 6.36
CA PHE A 55 -6.11 1.77 5.41
C PHE A 55 -6.68 1.70 3.98
N ASN A 56 -7.04 0.50 3.50
CA ASN A 56 -7.65 0.36 2.17
C ASN A 56 -8.96 1.13 2.04
N ARG A 57 -9.81 1.13 3.08
CA ARG A 57 -11.06 1.92 3.09
C ARG A 57 -10.80 3.42 2.98
N LEU A 58 -9.72 3.93 3.56
CA LEU A 58 -9.34 5.33 3.43
C LEU A 58 -8.94 5.66 1.99
N VAL A 59 -8.10 4.81 1.38
CA VAL A 59 -7.61 5.00 0.01
C VAL A 59 -8.77 4.94 -0.99
N THR A 60 -9.66 3.95 -0.90
CA THR A 60 -10.82 3.85 -1.81
C THR A 60 -11.77 5.05 -1.70
N ARG A 61 -11.95 5.63 -0.50
CA ARG A 61 -12.76 6.85 -0.34
C ARG A 61 -12.13 8.09 -0.96
N ALA A 62 -10.80 8.10 -1.09
CA ALA A 62 -10.08 9.18 -1.75
C ALA A 62 -10.18 9.10 -3.29
N GLU A 63 -10.63 7.97 -3.85
CA GLU A 63 -10.72 7.68 -5.29
C GLU A 63 -12.07 8.08 -5.93
N ASP A 64 -13.04 8.62 -5.17
CA ASP A 64 -14.36 9.06 -5.70
C ASP A 64 -14.28 10.29 -6.66
N GLY A 65 -13.07 10.72 -7.05
CA GLY A 65 -12.83 11.76 -8.04
C GLY A 65 -12.76 11.19 -9.46
N ASN A 66 -13.89 11.29 -10.19
CA ASN A 66 -14.06 11.12 -11.64
C ASN A 66 -13.05 10.20 -12.37
N SER A 67 -13.47 8.97 -12.69
CA SER A 67 -12.69 7.98 -13.45
C SER A 67 -12.47 8.34 -14.93
N ASP A 68 -12.96 9.49 -15.38
CA ASP A 68 -13.07 9.90 -16.79
C ASP A 68 -12.05 10.96 -17.19
N VAL A 69 -10.85 10.92 -16.60
CA VAL A 69 -9.79 11.88 -16.90
C VAL A 69 -8.84 11.25 -17.92
N GLU A 70 -9.01 11.60 -19.20
CA GLU A 70 -8.07 11.24 -20.27
C GLU A 70 -6.63 11.73 -20.00
N ASN A 71 -6.45 12.67 -19.05
CA ASN A 71 -5.17 13.26 -18.69
C ASN A 71 -4.65 12.77 -17.33
N HIS A 72 -3.60 11.94 -17.36
CA HIS A 72 -2.88 11.43 -16.18
C HIS A 72 -2.47 12.52 -15.17
N VAL A 73 -2.11 13.71 -15.65
CA VAL A 73 -1.66 14.82 -14.78
C VAL A 73 -2.79 15.37 -13.93
N GLU A 74 -4.01 15.49 -14.50
CA GLU A 74 -5.16 16.01 -13.77
C GLU A 74 -5.65 14.98 -12.73
N TYR A 75 -5.62 13.68 -13.07
CA TYR A 75 -5.90 12.62 -12.10
C TYR A 75 -4.90 12.65 -10.93
N LEU A 76 -3.61 12.74 -11.24
CA LEU A 76 -2.57 12.83 -10.21
C LEU A 76 -2.75 14.08 -9.33
N ARG A 77 -3.11 15.22 -9.92
CA ARG A 77 -3.40 16.44 -9.17
C ARG A 77 -4.57 16.25 -8.21
N ALA A 78 -5.66 15.63 -8.66
CA ALA A 78 -6.82 15.34 -7.81
C ALA A 78 -6.47 14.41 -6.63
N VAL A 79 -5.71 13.35 -6.89
CA VAL A 79 -5.22 12.43 -5.84
C VAL A 79 -4.34 13.15 -4.83
N LEU A 80 -3.36 13.94 -5.30
CA LEU A 80 -2.47 14.71 -4.42
C LEU A 80 -3.22 15.76 -3.59
N GLU A 81 -4.26 16.39 -4.15
CA GLU A 81 -5.11 17.34 -3.44
C GLU A 81 -5.95 16.65 -2.34
N CYS A 82 -6.47 15.46 -2.64
CA CYS A 82 -7.17 14.64 -1.67
C CYS A 82 -6.24 14.20 -0.52
N MET A 83 -5.02 13.77 -0.85
CA MET A 83 -4.00 13.47 0.16
C MET A 83 -3.67 14.69 1.03
N ARG A 84 -3.48 15.86 0.41
CA ARG A 84 -3.22 17.12 1.11
C ARG A 84 -4.35 17.47 2.09
N SER A 85 -5.60 17.38 1.64
CA SER A 85 -6.78 17.67 2.45
C SER A 85 -6.91 16.72 3.65
N ASN A 86 -6.50 15.47 3.49
CA ASN A 86 -6.51 14.45 4.53
C ASN A 86 -5.20 14.35 5.33
N LYS A 87 -4.24 15.24 5.09
CA LYS A 87 -2.91 15.24 5.74
C LYS A 87 -2.18 13.90 5.59
N LEU A 88 -2.27 13.30 4.40
CA LEU A 88 -1.53 12.10 4.04
C LEU A 88 -0.21 12.46 3.38
N TYR A 89 0.87 11.82 3.84
CA TYR A 89 2.24 12.13 3.43
C TYR A 89 2.85 10.96 2.65
N ALA A 90 3.33 11.26 1.45
CA ALA A 90 4.00 10.28 0.59
C ALA A 90 5.52 10.23 0.84
N ASN A 91 6.11 9.06 0.75
CA ASN A 91 7.55 8.86 0.70
C ASN A 91 8.02 9.11 -0.74
N LEU A 92 8.50 10.33 -1.00
CA LEU A 92 8.88 10.76 -2.34
C LEU A 92 9.91 9.82 -3.00
N ASN A 93 10.83 9.25 -2.21
CA ASN A 93 11.88 8.35 -2.72
C ASN A 93 11.33 6.99 -3.20
N LYS A 94 10.12 6.62 -2.76
CA LYS A 94 9.46 5.37 -3.14
C LYS A 94 8.28 5.58 -4.10
N CYS A 95 7.93 6.83 -4.37
CA CYS A 95 6.91 7.16 -5.35
C CYS A 95 7.47 7.03 -6.77
N VAL A 96 6.60 6.63 -7.70
CA VAL A 96 6.89 6.58 -9.13
C VAL A 96 5.86 7.44 -9.84
N PHE A 97 6.29 8.29 -10.76
CA PHE A 97 5.40 9.19 -11.48
C PHE A 97 5.55 9.01 -12.98
N GLY A 98 4.43 8.78 -13.67
CA GLY A 98 4.38 8.77 -15.13
C GLY A 98 5.30 7.75 -15.78
N ALA A 99 5.37 6.54 -15.23
CA ALA A 99 6.13 5.43 -15.81
C ALA A 99 5.22 4.56 -16.71
N GLU A 100 5.81 3.95 -17.75
CA GLU A 100 5.08 3.04 -18.64
C GLU A 100 4.83 1.66 -18.01
N GLU A 101 5.61 1.34 -16.99
CA GLU A 101 5.53 0.11 -16.22
C GLU A 101 5.90 0.39 -14.76
N ILE A 102 5.12 -0.16 -13.81
CA ILE A 102 5.36 -0.03 -12.37
C ILE A 102 5.16 -1.36 -11.66
N PRO A 103 5.85 -1.60 -10.52
CA PRO A 103 5.52 -2.70 -9.65
C PRO A 103 4.15 -2.48 -9.00
N PHE A 104 3.29 -3.51 -9.02
CA PHE A 104 1.95 -3.49 -8.48
C PHE A 104 1.56 -4.86 -7.92
N LEU A 105 1.22 -4.93 -6.62
CA LEU A 105 0.81 -6.14 -5.91
C LEU A 105 1.73 -7.36 -6.14
N GLY A 106 3.03 -7.11 -6.30
CA GLY A 106 4.02 -8.16 -6.51
C GLY A 106 4.05 -8.76 -7.92
N CYS A 107 3.51 -8.02 -8.89
CA CYS A 107 3.64 -8.15 -10.34
C CYS A 107 4.14 -6.81 -10.90
N PHE A 108 4.35 -6.74 -12.21
CA PHE A 108 4.53 -5.48 -12.94
C PHE A 108 3.28 -5.21 -13.79
N ILE A 109 2.81 -3.97 -13.79
CA ILE A 109 1.73 -3.52 -14.68
C ILE A 109 2.30 -2.54 -15.69
N GLY A 110 2.02 -2.75 -16.97
CA GLY A 110 2.40 -1.83 -18.03
C GLY A 110 1.54 -1.98 -19.28
N LYS A 111 1.99 -1.41 -20.40
CA LYS A 111 1.26 -1.44 -21.69
C LYS A 111 0.84 -2.84 -22.16
N ARG A 112 1.62 -3.87 -21.82
CA ARG A 112 1.38 -5.27 -22.20
C ARG A 112 0.45 -6.02 -21.21
N GLY A 113 -0.10 -5.32 -20.22
CA GLY A 113 -0.90 -5.91 -19.15
C GLY A 113 -0.07 -6.24 -17.91
N LEU A 114 -0.53 -7.23 -17.15
CA LEU A 114 0.12 -7.71 -15.93
C LEU A 114 1.19 -8.75 -16.27
N LEU A 115 2.41 -8.52 -15.80
CA LEU A 115 3.54 -9.43 -15.91
C LEU A 115 3.92 -9.92 -14.52
N ALA A 116 4.18 -11.23 -14.38
CA ALA A 116 4.69 -11.77 -13.12
C ALA A 116 6.07 -11.18 -12.82
N ASP A 117 6.36 -10.92 -11.54
CA ASP A 117 7.67 -10.44 -11.11
C ASP A 117 8.75 -11.46 -11.52
N PRO A 118 9.73 -11.09 -12.38
CA PRO A 118 10.77 -11.99 -12.82
C PRO A 118 11.56 -12.62 -11.67
N ALA A 119 11.73 -11.92 -10.55
CA ALA A 119 12.40 -12.44 -9.38
C ALA A 119 11.60 -13.58 -8.72
N LYS A 120 10.27 -13.45 -8.65
CA LYS A 120 9.39 -14.52 -8.14
C LYS A 120 9.33 -15.70 -9.08
N VAL A 121 9.26 -15.45 -10.39
CA VAL A 121 9.32 -16.53 -11.40
C VAL A 121 10.63 -17.30 -11.29
N LYS A 122 11.75 -16.58 -11.21
CA LYS A 122 13.08 -17.17 -11.04
C LYS A 122 13.18 -18.02 -9.77
N ALA A 123 12.68 -17.51 -8.64
CA ALA A 123 12.67 -18.25 -7.38
C ALA A 123 11.89 -19.57 -7.45
N ILE A 124 10.77 -19.61 -8.20
CA ILE A 124 10.00 -20.84 -8.41
C ILE A 124 10.77 -21.81 -9.32
N VAL A 125 11.36 -21.30 -10.41
CA VAL A 125 12.13 -22.11 -11.37
C VAL A 125 13.38 -22.71 -10.75
N GLU A 126 14.07 -21.97 -9.88
CA GLU A 126 15.28 -22.40 -9.19
C GLU A 126 14.99 -23.22 -7.92
N SER A 127 13.71 -23.29 -7.50
CA SER A 127 13.32 -24.04 -6.32
C SER A 127 13.63 -25.54 -6.49
N PRO A 128 14.23 -26.20 -5.46
CA PRO A 128 14.54 -27.62 -5.55
C PRO A 128 13.26 -28.45 -5.69
N VAL A 129 13.35 -29.53 -6.48
CA VAL A 129 12.24 -30.47 -6.67
C VAL A 129 11.77 -30.99 -5.31
N PRO A 130 10.49 -30.80 -4.93
CA PRO A 130 10.00 -31.19 -3.63
C PRO A 130 10.04 -32.71 -3.47
N LYS A 131 10.82 -33.18 -2.48
CA LYS A 131 10.99 -34.62 -2.18
C LYS A 131 9.93 -35.18 -1.22
N ASN A 132 9.12 -34.32 -0.62
CA ASN A 132 8.09 -34.72 0.34
C ASN A 132 6.94 -33.70 0.39
N GLN A 133 5.83 -34.08 1.02
CA GLN A 133 4.63 -33.25 1.11
C GLN A 133 4.87 -31.93 1.85
N LYS A 134 5.78 -31.89 2.81
CA LYS A 134 6.15 -30.66 3.54
C LYS A 134 6.85 -29.65 2.63
N ASN A 135 7.69 -30.11 1.71
CA ASN A 135 8.38 -29.28 0.74
C ASN A 135 7.45 -28.82 -0.39
N LEU A 136 6.43 -29.62 -0.74
CA LEU A 136 5.43 -29.25 -1.76
C LEU A 136 4.44 -28.19 -1.26
N ARG A 137 4.20 -28.11 0.06
CA ARG A 137 3.28 -27.15 0.68
C ARG A 137 3.91 -25.79 1.01
N LYS A 138 5.20 -25.62 0.75
CA LYS A 138 5.93 -24.35 0.90
C LYS A 138 5.90 -23.59 -0.41
#